data_AF-A0A655YHY4-F1
#
_entry.id   AF-A0A655YHY4-F1
#
_cell.length_a   1.000
_cell.length_b   1.000
_cell.length_c   1.000
_cell.angle_alpha   90.00
_cell.angle_beta   90.00
_cell.angle_gamma   90.00
#
_symmetry.space_group_name_H-M   'P 1'
#
loop_
_entity.id
_entity.type
_entity.pdbx_description
1 polymer ?
#
loop_
_entity_poly.entity_id
_entity_poly.type
_entity_poly.pdbx_seq_one_letter_code
_entity_poly.pdbx_strand_id
1 'polypeptide(L)'
;MLLFSALIDSAMSLDFIYNQGRFSLYILTVGHVILIPVLAFAVIVVGVSTSSSDEVANLELTTSHEVKETLTDEGMPEARAQEIVALFDRQMREKTHYLDPELTLSKLSRKLGIPAKQISAAVNQVHQKNISKLINEYRIDHALWALTQSDDSITQIFMNSGFQTKSNFNREFSRVTGMTPSEYRKQHRQN
;
A
#
# COMPACT_ATOMS: atom_id res chain seq x y z
N MET A 1 8.56 19.84 14.81
CA MET A 1 9.05 19.09 15.99
C MET A 1 10.36 19.65 16.50
N LEU A 2 11.45 19.67 15.71
CA LEU A 2 12.76 20.17 16.17
C LEU A 2 12.75 21.64 16.65
N LEU A 3 12.11 22.55 15.90
CA LEU A 3 11.99 23.96 16.29
C LEU A 3 11.15 24.18 17.57
N PHE A 4 10.17 23.32 17.81
CA PHE A 4 9.30 23.44 18.99
C PHE A 4 9.99 22.93 20.26
N SER A 5 10.75 21.84 20.15
CA SER A 5 11.63 21.37 21.24
C SER A 5 12.64 22.45 21.60
N ALA A 6 13.31 23.04 20.60
CA ALA A 6 14.30 24.10 20.83
C ALA A 6 13.71 25.32 21.54
N LEU A 7 12.44 25.67 21.26
CA LEU A 7 11.74 26.76 21.94
C LEU A 7 11.42 26.43 23.41
N ILE A 8 10.97 25.19 23.69
CA ILE A 8 10.71 24.74 25.07
C ILE A 8 12.01 24.72 25.88
N ASP A 9 13.07 24.15 25.32
CA ASP A 9 14.38 24.05 25.98
C ASP A 9 14.96 25.46 26.24
N SER A 10 14.80 26.39 25.31
CA SER A 10 15.21 27.80 25.46
C SER A 10 14.40 28.52 26.55
N ALA A 11 13.08 28.30 26.61
CA ALA A 11 12.22 28.90 27.63
C ALA A 11 12.52 28.33 29.03
N MET A 12 12.80 27.02 29.13
CA MET A 12 13.24 26.38 30.38
C MET A 12 14.59 26.92 30.85
N SER A 13 15.55 27.11 29.94
CA SER A 13 16.85 27.69 30.26
C SER A 13 16.71 29.13 30.79
N LEU A 14 15.83 29.93 30.17
CA LEU A 14 15.57 31.30 30.60
C LEU A 14 14.89 31.36 31.98
N ASP A 15 13.92 30.47 32.26
CA ASP A 15 13.29 30.38 33.58
C ASP A 15 14.27 29.93 34.68
N PHE A 16 15.22 29.05 34.33
CA PHE A 16 16.26 28.62 35.26
C PHE A 16 17.22 29.76 35.62
N ILE A 17 17.56 30.62 34.65
CA ILE A 17 18.45 31.77 34.84
C ILE A 17 17.77 32.89 35.63
N TYR A 18 16.51 33.23 35.30
CA TYR A 18 15.86 34.42 35.86
C TYR A 18 14.92 34.15 37.05
N ASN A 19 14.32 32.96 37.13
CA ASN A 19 13.30 32.62 38.13
C ASN A 19 13.70 31.44 39.04
N GLN A 20 14.98 31.03 39.03
CA GLN A 20 15.50 29.87 39.78
C GLN A 20 14.74 28.57 39.51
N GLY A 21 14.15 28.42 38.31
CA GLY A 21 13.39 27.24 37.90
C GLY A 21 12.01 27.11 38.56
N ARG A 22 11.50 28.16 39.22
CA ARG A 22 10.21 28.14 39.93
C ARG A 22 9.01 27.84 39.03
N PHE A 23 9.09 28.15 37.73
CA PHE A 23 8.02 27.89 36.76
C PHE A 23 8.36 26.79 35.75
N SER A 24 9.55 26.20 35.83
CA SER A 24 10.02 25.11 34.96
C SER A 24 9.03 23.95 34.85
N LEU A 25 8.41 23.55 35.97
CA LEU A 25 7.41 22.49 36.02
C LEU A 25 6.11 22.89 35.28
N TYR A 26 5.72 24.16 35.35
CA TYR A 26 4.53 24.68 34.65
C TYR A 26 4.78 24.80 33.15
N ILE A 27 5.96 25.28 32.74
CA ILE A 27 6.36 25.36 31.33
C ILE A 27 6.39 23.96 30.71
N LEU A 28 6.95 22.98 31.43
CA LEU A 28 7.03 21.60 30.99
C LEU A 28 5.64 20.96 30.85
N THR A 29 4.78 21.13 31.86
CA THR A 29 3.43 20.53 31.88
C THR A 29 2.52 21.16 30.84
N VAL A 30 2.48 22.49 30.71
CA VAL A 30 1.68 23.18 29.68
C VAL A 30 2.18 22.81 28.28
N GLY A 31 3.51 22.74 28.10
CA GLY A 31 4.11 22.33 26.82
C GLY A 31 3.68 20.92 26.39
N HIS A 32 3.71 19.94 27.30
CA HIS A 32 3.30 18.56 27.00
C HIS A 32 1.79 18.42 26.86
N VAL A 33 0.99 19.14 27.67
CA VAL A 33 -0.48 19.15 27.60
C VAL A 33 -0.98 19.69 26.25
N ILE A 34 -0.25 20.59 25.59
CA ILE A 34 -0.59 21.10 24.25
C ILE A 34 0.04 20.23 23.16
N LEU A 35 1.28 19.79 23.33
CA LEU A 35 2.01 19.02 22.32
C LEU A 35 1.37 17.65 22.06
N ILE A 36 0.96 16.93 23.11
CA ILE A 36 0.43 15.57 22.98
C ILE A 36 -0.89 15.55 22.20
N PRO A 37 -1.90 16.41 22.47
CA PRO A 37 -3.11 16.47 21.66
C PRO A 37 -2.86 16.92 20.23
N VAL A 38 -1.94 17.87 20.00
CA VAL A 38 -1.59 18.31 18.64
C VAL A 38 -0.93 17.18 17.85
N LEU A 39 -0.03 16.41 18.48
CA LEU A 39 0.58 15.23 17.87
C LEU A 39 -0.45 14.12 17.63
N ALA A 40 -1.31 13.83 18.61
CA ALA A 40 -2.39 12.87 18.47
C ALA A 40 -3.32 13.27 17.32
N PHE A 41 -3.72 14.55 17.25
CA PHE A 41 -4.54 15.08 16.18
C PHE A 41 -3.83 15.02 14.83
N ALA A 42 -2.56 15.40 14.73
CA ALA A 42 -1.80 15.30 13.49
C ALA A 42 -1.64 13.85 13.03
N VAL A 43 -1.39 12.91 13.95
CA VAL A 43 -1.35 11.47 13.67
C VAL A 43 -2.72 10.95 13.25
N ILE A 44 -3.80 11.43 13.87
CA ILE A 44 -5.18 11.09 13.45
C ILE A 44 -5.46 11.68 12.07
N VAL A 45 -5.07 12.91 11.75
CA VAL A 45 -5.31 13.53 10.43
C VAL A 45 -4.50 12.83 9.34
N VAL A 46 -3.21 12.57 9.57
CA VAL A 46 -2.33 11.84 8.63
C VAL A 46 -2.75 10.38 8.53
N GLY A 47 -3.14 9.78 9.66
CA GLY A 47 -3.64 8.41 9.76
C GLY A 47 -5.02 8.23 9.14
N VAL A 48 -5.92 9.19 9.26
CA VAL A 48 -7.20 9.20 8.52
C VAL A 48 -6.94 9.47 7.04
N SER A 49 -5.94 10.26 6.69
CA SER A 49 -5.54 10.48 5.28
C SER A 49 -4.84 9.26 4.65
N THR A 50 -4.28 8.36 5.45
CA THR A 50 -3.55 7.15 5.01
C THR A 50 -4.31 5.84 5.25
N SER A 51 -5.25 5.81 6.22
CA SER A 51 -5.85 4.59 6.76
C SER A 51 -7.39 4.58 6.74
N SER A 52 -8.03 5.36 5.88
CA SER A 52 -9.48 5.22 5.61
C SER A 52 -9.81 5.05 4.12
N SER A 53 -8.91 4.49 3.33
CA SER A 53 -9.21 4.13 1.93
C SER A 53 -9.43 2.64 1.68
N ASP A 54 -9.17 1.74 2.64
CA ASP A 54 -9.26 0.29 2.39
C ASP A 54 -10.44 -0.43 3.07
N GLU A 55 -11.14 0.15 4.06
CA GLU A 55 -12.33 -0.50 4.66
C GLU A 55 -13.62 0.36 4.74
N VAL A 56 -13.56 1.69 4.57
CA VAL A 56 -14.78 2.56 4.57
C VAL A 56 -15.04 3.21 3.20
N ALA A 57 -14.12 3.08 2.24
CA ALA A 57 -14.32 3.51 0.85
C ALA A 57 -15.33 2.62 0.06
N ASN A 58 -16.06 1.74 0.75
CA ASN A 58 -17.20 1.02 0.21
C ASN A 58 -18.57 1.64 0.57
N LEU A 59 -18.62 2.69 1.41
CA LEU A 59 -19.92 3.21 1.91
C LEU A 59 -20.21 4.70 1.66
N GLU A 60 -19.25 5.56 1.29
CA GLU A 60 -19.53 7.01 1.13
C GLU A 60 -18.89 7.66 -0.11
N LEU A 61 -19.04 7.07 -1.29
CA LEU A 61 -18.94 7.80 -2.56
C LEU A 61 -20.20 7.57 -3.40
N THR A 62 -21.34 7.82 -2.76
CA THR A 62 -22.56 8.26 -3.43
C THR A 62 -22.44 9.77 -3.61
N THR A 63 -22.83 10.30 -4.78
CA THR A 63 -22.73 11.70 -5.25
C THR A 63 -21.30 12.16 -5.57
N SER A 64 -20.87 12.42 -6.82
CA SER A 64 -21.57 13.00 -7.97
C SER A 64 -20.67 12.93 -9.23
N HIS A 65 -21.09 12.18 -10.26
CA HIS A 65 -21.20 12.58 -11.67
C HIS A 65 -21.49 11.35 -12.54
N GLU A 66 -22.51 11.47 -13.37
CA GLU A 66 -23.15 10.41 -14.16
C GLU A 66 -22.22 9.73 -15.18
N VAL A 67 -22.06 8.41 -15.03
CA VAL A 67 -22.41 7.47 -16.10
C VAL A 67 -23.31 6.42 -15.47
N LYS A 68 -24.58 6.47 -15.89
CA LYS A 68 -25.64 5.53 -15.56
C LYS A 68 -25.34 4.19 -16.24
N GLU A 69 -24.50 3.37 -15.62
CA GLU A 69 -24.38 1.96 -15.97
C GLU A 69 -24.98 1.13 -14.83
N THR A 70 -26.15 0.61 -15.14
CA THR A 70 -27.05 -0.23 -14.38
C THR A 70 -26.30 -1.35 -13.63
N LEU A 71 -26.06 -1.16 -12.34
CA LEU A 71 -25.91 -2.28 -11.41
C LEU A 71 -27.33 -2.67 -10.97
N THR A 72 -28.01 -3.42 -11.83
CA THR A 72 -29.14 -4.25 -11.42
C THR A 72 -28.64 -5.34 -10.46
N ASP A 73 -29.57 -5.96 -9.73
CA ASP A 73 -29.36 -7.13 -8.87
C ASP A 73 -28.70 -8.32 -9.64
N GLU A 74 -28.73 -8.27 -10.97
CA GLU A 74 -27.90 -9.08 -11.86
C GLU A 74 -26.50 -8.44 -11.97
N GLY A 75 -25.47 -9.17 -11.53
CA GLY A 75 -24.07 -8.72 -11.52
C GLY A 75 -23.54 -8.21 -12.88
N MET A 76 -22.27 -7.77 -12.89
CA MET A 76 -21.64 -7.19 -14.09
C MET A 76 -21.78 -8.12 -15.31
N PRO A 77 -22.25 -7.60 -16.48
CA PRO A 77 -22.34 -8.39 -17.69
C PRO A 77 -21.00 -9.05 -18.02
N GLU A 78 -21.03 -10.35 -18.36
CA GLU A 78 -19.80 -11.13 -18.57
C GLU A 78 -18.88 -10.49 -19.63
N ALA A 79 -19.45 -9.98 -20.73
CA ALA A 79 -18.70 -9.29 -21.77
C ALA A 79 -17.93 -8.06 -21.23
N ARG A 80 -18.55 -7.30 -20.31
CA ARG A 80 -17.91 -6.14 -19.68
C ARG A 80 -16.82 -6.57 -18.71
N ALA A 81 -17.07 -7.61 -17.93
CA ALA A 81 -16.07 -8.17 -17.02
C ALA A 81 -14.83 -8.66 -17.78
N GLN A 82 -15.03 -9.37 -18.90
CA GLN A 82 -13.96 -9.82 -19.79
C GLN A 82 -13.19 -8.65 -20.41
N GLU A 83 -13.86 -7.58 -20.84
CA GLU A 83 -13.22 -6.37 -21.36
C GLU A 83 -12.32 -5.70 -20.31
N ILE A 84 -12.84 -5.50 -19.09
CA ILE A 84 -12.09 -4.88 -17.99
C ILE A 84 -10.86 -5.73 -17.64
N VAL A 85 -11.02 -7.05 -17.58
CA VAL A 85 -9.90 -7.97 -17.31
C VAL A 85 -8.88 -7.94 -18.43
N ALA A 86 -9.29 -7.91 -19.70
CA ALA A 86 -8.36 -7.80 -20.82
C ALA A 86 -7.52 -6.51 -20.76
N LEU A 87 -8.13 -5.39 -20.38
CA LEU A 87 -7.44 -4.12 -20.17
C LEU A 87 -6.46 -4.18 -18.98
N PHE A 88 -6.89 -4.77 -17.86
CA PHE A 88 -6.05 -5.02 -16.69
C PHE A 88 -4.81 -5.84 -17.07
N ASP A 89 -5.03 -6.96 -17.75
CA ASP A 89 -3.99 -7.91 -18.15
C ASP A 89 -2.97 -7.29 -19.10
N ARG A 90 -3.46 -6.54 -20.10
CA ARG A 90 -2.60 -5.78 -21.01
C ARG A 90 -1.73 -4.80 -20.25
N GLN A 91 -2.32 -4.06 -19.31
CA GLN A 91 -1.63 -3.07 -18.49
C GLN A 91 -0.57 -3.71 -17.57
N MET A 92 -0.80 -4.94 -17.08
CA MET A 92 0.19 -5.70 -16.30
C MET A 92 1.36 -6.17 -17.17
N ARG A 93 1.08 -6.72 -18.36
CA ARG A 93 2.11 -7.29 -19.26
C ARG A 93 2.96 -6.25 -19.97
N GLU A 94 2.36 -5.20 -20.54
CA GLU A 94 3.07 -4.25 -21.39
C GLU A 94 4.00 -3.30 -20.61
N LYS A 95 3.64 -2.98 -19.37
CA LYS A 95 4.30 -1.90 -18.61
C LYS A 95 4.99 -2.34 -17.34
N THR A 96 5.07 -3.66 -17.12
CA THR A 96 5.61 -4.28 -15.89
C THR A 96 5.14 -3.56 -14.62
N HIS A 97 3.91 -3.03 -14.62
CA HIS A 97 3.44 -2.13 -13.57
C HIS A 97 3.31 -2.84 -12.22
N TYR A 98 3.19 -4.16 -12.24
CA TYR A 98 3.25 -4.98 -11.05
C TYR A 98 4.59 -4.84 -10.30
N LEU A 99 5.68 -4.38 -10.94
CA LEU A 99 6.97 -4.12 -10.27
C LEU A 99 6.96 -2.85 -9.41
N ASP A 100 5.96 -1.97 -9.56
CA ASP A 100 5.81 -0.80 -8.69
C ASP A 100 5.34 -1.26 -7.30
N PRO A 101 6.16 -1.11 -6.23
CA PRO A 101 5.79 -1.53 -4.88
C PRO A 101 4.64 -0.71 -4.31
N GLU A 102 4.39 0.48 -4.84
CA GLU A 102 3.28 1.32 -4.44
C GLU A 102 2.05 1.17 -5.34
N LEU A 103 1.99 0.16 -6.20
CA LEU A 103 0.80 -0.11 -7.02
C LEU A 103 -0.39 -0.45 -6.11
N THR A 104 -1.39 0.43 -6.09
CA THR A 104 -2.67 0.21 -5.42
C THR A 104 -3.81 0.09 -6.42
N LEU A 105 -4.93 -0.50 -6.00
CA LEU A 105 -6.15 -0.56 -6.82
C LEU A 105 -6.60 0.85 -7.25
N SER A 106 -6.46 1.85 -6.39
CA SER A 106 -6.77 3.25 -6.69
C SER A 106 -5.86 3.82 -7.78
N LYS A 107 -4.54 3.54 -7.76
CA LYS A 107 -3.64 3.94 -8.84
C LYS A 107 -3.98 3.23 -10.16
N LEU A 108 -4.38 1.96 -10.09
CA LEU A 108 -4.77 1.19 -11.27
C LEU A 108 -6.07 1.69 -11.89
N SER A 109 -7.07 1.99 -11.06
CA SER A 109 -8.34 2.63 -11.43
C SER A 109 -8.10 3.92 -12.23
N ARG A 110 -7.25 4.83 -11.70
CA ARG A 110 -6.89 6.07 -12.40
C ARG A 110 -6.19 5.83 -13.74
N LYS A 111 -5.33 4.81 -13.83
CA LYS A 111 -4.63 4.46 -15.08
C LYS A 111 -5.54 3.85 -16.14
N LEU A 112 -6.53 3.06 -15.72
CA LEU A 112 -7.46 2.40 -16.62
C LEU A 112 -8.70 3.25 -16.94
N GLY A 113 -8.96 4.31 -16.16
CA GLY A 113 -10.18 5.10 -16.28
C GLY A 113 -11.44 4.33 -15.84
N ILE A 114 -11.27 3.26 -15.07
CA ILE A 114 -12.35 2.36 -14.64
C ILE A 114 -12.44 2.40 -13.11
N PRO A 115 -13.63 2.54 -12.51
CA PRO A 115 -13.78 2.52 -11.07
C PRO A 115 -13.18 1.28 -10.41
N ALA A 116 -12.47 1.48 -9.30
CA ALA A 116 -11.82 0.42 -8.52
C ALA A 116 -12.75 -0.76 -8.21
N LYS A 117 -14.01 -0.47 -7.85
CA LYS A 117 -15.03 -1.49 -7.56
C LYS A 117 -15.35 -2.36 -8.78
N GLN A 118 -15.43 -1.76 -9.97
CA GLN A 118 -15.69 -2.49 -11.21
C GLN A 118 -14.49 -3.38 -11.57
N ILE A 119 -13.26 -2.89 -11.41
CA ILE A 119 -12.05 -3.70 -11.64
C ILE A 119 -12.03 -4.90 -10.68
N SER A 120 -12.27 -4.67 -9.39
CA SER A 120 -12.30 -5.74 -8.39
C SER A 120 -13.39 -6.78 -8.70
N ALA A 121 -14.61 -6.33 -9.05
CA ALA A 121 -15.71 -7.20 -9.41
C ALA A 121 -15.41 -8.02 -10.67
N ALA A 122 -14.89 -7.39 -11.73
CA ALA A 122 -14.52 -8.06 -12.97
C ALA A 122 -13.43 -9.12 -12.76
N VAL A 123 -12.37 -8.78 -12.02
CA VAL A 123 -11.29 -9.73 -11.69
C VAL A 123 -11.82 -10.90 -10.85
N ASN A 124 -12.67 -10.62 -9.87
CA ASN A 124 -13.26 -11.67 -9.05
C ASN A 124 -14.18 -12.58 -9.87
N GLN A 125 -15.00 -12.03 -10.76
CA GLN A 125 -15.92 -12.79 -11.60
C GLN A 125 -15.18 -13.70 -12.60
N VAL A 126 -14.16 -13.16 -13.28
CA VAL A 126 -13.45 -13.87 -14.36
C VAL A 126 -12.35 -14.79 -13.83
N HIS A 127 -11.52 -14.30 -12.90
CA HIS A 127 -10.38 -15.07 -12.38
C HIS A 127 -10.69 -15.82 -11.08
N GLN A 128 -11.85 -15.57 -10.44
CA GLN A 128 -12.19 -16.15 -9.14
C GLN A 128 -11.12 -15.83 -8.07
N LYS A 129 -10.48 -14.67 -8.19
CA LYS A 129 -9.36 -14.23 -7.35
C LYS A 129 -9.56 -12.80 -6.88
N ASN A 130 -8.96 -12.49 -5.74
CA ASN A 130 -8.78 -11.11 -5.32
C ASN A 130 -7.69 -10.44 -6.17
N ILE A 131 -7.88 -9.17 -6.53
CA ILE A 131 -6.93 -8.45 -7.38
C ILE A 131 -5.50 -8.40 -6.83
N SER A 132 -5.33 -8.26 -5.51
CA SER A 132 -4.00 -8.27 -4.89
C SER A 132 -3.32 -9.63 -5.03
N LYS A 133 -4.08 -10.73 -4.97
CA LYS A 133 -3.54 -12.07 -5.23
C LYS A 133 -3.08 -12.19 -6.68
N LEU A 134 -3.87 -11.70 -7.63
CA LEU A 134 -3.54 -11.74 -9.05
C LEU A 134 -2.28 -10.90 -9.37
N ILE A 135 -2.18 -9.68 -8.83
CA ILE A 135 -0.96 -8.86 -8.96
C ILE A 135 0.25 -9.58 -8.36
N ASN A 136 0.10 -10.19 -7.18
CA ASN A 136 1.20 -10.91 -6.56
C ASN A 136 1.63 -12.14 -7.38
N GLU A 137 0.73 -12.81 -8.10
CA GLU A 137 1.11 -13.89 -9.03
C GLU A 137 2.04 -13.37 -10.13
N TYR A 138 1.70 -12.25 -10.78
CA TYR A 138 2.61 -11.60 -11.75
C TYR A 138 3.97 -11.24 -11.13
N ARG A 139 3.98 -10.73 -9.90
CA ARG A 139 5.23 -10.43 -9.17
C ARG A 139 6.04 -11.68 -8.85
N ILE A 140 5.40 -12.79 -8.50
CA ILE A 140 6.07 -14.06 -8.24
C ILE A 140 6.63 -14.62 -9.54
N ASP A 141 5.90 -14.59 -10.64
CA ASP A 141 6.40 -15.07 -11.95
C ASP A 141 7.70 -14.34 -12.35
N HIS A 142 7.75 -13.02 -12.16
CA HIS A 142 8.98 -12.26 -12.34
C HIS A 142 10.09 -12.68 -11.37
N ALA A 143 9.77 -12.92 -10.10
CA ALA A 143 10.75 -13.39 -9.11
C ALA A 143 11.32 -14.77 -9.46
N LEU A 144 10.50 -15.70 -9.99
CA LEU A 144 10.94 -17.02 -10.44
C LEU A 144 11.95 -16.90 -11.57
N TRP A 145 11.65 -16.07 -12.56
CA TRP A 145 12.58 -15.76 -13.64
C TRP A 145 13.89 -15.18 -13.08
N ALA A 146 13.82 -14.14 -12.25
CA ALA A 146 15.01 -13.50 -11.67
C ALA A 146 15.86 -14.45 -10.82
N LEU A 147 15.24 -15.38 -10.09
CA LEU A 147 15.93 -16.38 -9.26
C LEU A 147 16.80 -17.34 -10.08
N THR A 148 16.42 -17.60 -11.33
CA THR A 148 17.15 -18.52 -12.22
C THR A 148 18.14 -17.79 -13.14
N GLN A 149 17.87 -16.53 -13.46
CA GLN A 149 18.66 -15.76 -14.43
C GLN A 149 19.73 -14.84 -13.81
N SER A 150 19.71 -14.61 -12.49
CA SER A 150 20.61 -13.66 -11.84
C SER A 150 21.25 -14.22 -10.57
N ASP A 151 22.37 -13.60 -10.16
CA ASP A 151 23.03 -13.81 -8.87
C ASP A 151 22.51 -12.91 -7.75
N ASP A 152 21.51 -12.08 -8.03
CA ASP A 152 20.94 -11.15 -7.06
C ASP A 152 20.54 -11.88 -5.78
N SER A 153 20.77 -11.24 -4.64
CA SER A 153 20.29 -11.75 -3.37
C SER A 153 18.76 -11.87 -3.38
N ILE A 154 18.21 -12.80 -2.61
CA ILE A 154 16.74 -12.94 -2.48
C ILE A 154 16.10 -11.61 -2.04
N THR A 155 16.82 -10.82 -1.23
CA THR A 155 16.43 -9.47 -0.82
C THR A 155 16.28 -8.54 -2.02
N GLN A 156 17.28 -8.48 -2.91
CA GLN A 156 17.19 -7.67 -4.14
C GLN A 156 16.05 -8.15 -5.03
N ILE A 157 15.90 -9.47 -5.22
CA ILE A 157 14.86 -10.02 -6.10
C ILE A 157 13.45 -9.64 -5.64
N PHE A 158 13.12 -9.76 -4.35
CA PHE A 158 11.76 -9.40 -3.93
C PHE A 158 11.50 -7.90 -4.07
N MET A 159 12.50 -7.06 -3.76
CA MET A 159 12.38 -5.61 -3.91
C MET A 159 12.18 -5.24 -5.39
N ASN A 160 12.98 -5.84 -6.28
CA ASN A 160 12.88 -5.63 -7.72
C ASN A 160 11.61 -6.22 -8.32
N SER A 161 10.97 -7.20 -7.64
CA SER A 161 9.69 -7.78 -8.04
C SER A 161 8.48 -7.02 -7.50
N GLY A 162 8.66 -5.83 -6.92
CA GLY A 162 7.58 -4.96 -6.46
C GLY A 162 6.95 -5.33 -5.12
N PHE A 163 7.60 -6.15 -4.30
CA PHE A 163 7.12 -6.44 -2.95
C PHE A 163 7.63 -5.41 -1.93
N GLN A 164 6.73 -4.86 -1.13
CA GLN A 164 7.08 -3.88 -0.10
C GLN A 164 7.68 -4.52 1.16
N THR A 165 7.32 -5.77 1.46
CA THR A 165 7.82 -6.48 2.65
C THR A 165 8.23 -7.91 2.33
N LYS A 166 9.30 -8.37 2.98
CA LYS A 166 9.82 -9.75 2.86
C LYS A 166 8.81 -10.80 3.33
N SER A 167 8.02 -10.50 4.36
CA SER A 167 7.00 -11.41 4.88
C SER A 167 5.90 -11.69 3.85
N ASN A 168 5.41 -10.64 3.16
CA ASN A 168 4.43 -10.80 2.09
C ASN A 168 5.02 -11.61 0.92
N PHE A 169 6.24 -11.26 0.49
CA PHE A 169 6.94 -12.00 -0.57
C PHE A 169 7.05 -13.49 -0.27
N ASN A 170 7.61 -13.86 0.90
CA ASN A 170 7.79 -15.27 1.25
C ASN A 170 6.47 -16.04 1.30
N ARG A 171 5.42 -15.44 1.87
CA ARG A 171 4.09 -16.06 1.95
C ARG A 171 3.51 -16.31 0.56
N GLU A 172 3.53 -15.31 -0.31
CA GLU A 172 2.98 -15.45 -1.67
C GLU A 172 3.84 -16.37 -2.54
N PHE A 173 5.16 -16.32 -2.38
CA PHE A 173 6.08 -17.20 -3.09
C PHE A 173 5.79 -18.66 -2.76
N SER A 174 5.69 -19.02 -1.48
CA SER A 174 5.37 -20.39 -1.06
C SER A 174 3.94 -20.79 -1.41
N ARG A 175 2.97 -19.85 -1.39
CA ARG A 175 1.60 -20.13 -1.86
C ARG A 175 1.58 -20.54 -3.33
N VAL A 176 2.34 -19.86 -4.18
CA VAL A 176 2.35 -20.08 -5.63
C VAL A 176 3.21 -21.28 -6.02
N THR A 177 4.38 -21.45 -5.38
CA THR A 177 5.38 -22.45 -5.79
C THR A 177 5.42 -23.71 -4.94
N GLY A 178 4.84 -23.67 -3.73
CA GLY A 178 4.95 -24.75 -2.74
C GLY A 178 6.28 -24.81 -2.00
N MET A 179 7.23 -23.89 -2.24
CA MET A 179 8.57 -23.91 -1.62
C MET A 179 9.06 -22.51 -1.26
N THR A 180 10.22 -22.41 -0.61
CA THR A 180 10.86 -21.12 -0.33
C THR A 180 11.68 -20.61 -1.52
N PRO A 181 11.94 -19.29 -1.62
CA PRO A 181 12.78 -18.73 -2.69
C PRO A 181 14.19 -19.34 -2.74
N SER A 182 14.78 -19.65 -1.58
CA SER A 182 16.10 -20.26 -1.47
C SER A 182 16.10 -21.69 -2.03
N GLU A 183 15.08 -22.49 -1.70
CA GLU A 183 14.93 -23.86 -2.21
C GLU A 183 14.73 -23.84 -3.72
N TYR A 184 13.85 -22.96 -4.22
CA TYR A 184 13.60 -22.80 -5.65
C TYR A 184 14.89 -22.49 -6.41
N ARG A 185 15.69 -21.53 -5.93
CA ARG A 185 16.99 -21.20 -6.56
C ARG A 185 17.91 -22.40 -6.59
N LYS A 186 18.06 -23.12 -5.48
CA LYS A 186 18.95 -24.29 -5.39
C LYS A 186 18.53 -25.41 -6.35
N GLN A 187 17.23 -25.61 -6.55
CA GLN A 187 16.70 -26.67 -7.41
C GLN A 187 16.81 -26.32 -8.90
N HIS A 188 16.59 -25.06 -9.27
CA HIS A 188 16.47 -24.64 -10.67
C HIS A 188 17.74 -24.03 -11.25
N ARG A 189 18.72 -23.69 -10.42
CA ARG A 189 20.02 -23.22 -10.88
C ARG A 189 20.93 -24.42 -11.09
N GLN A 190 21.13 -24.80 -12.36
CA GLN A 190 22.20 -25.72 -12.72
C GLN A 190 23.53 -24.97 -12.59
N ASN A 191 24.49 -25.56 -11.88
CA ASN A 191 25.87 -25.06 -11.80
C ASN A 191 26.51 -24.99 -13.19
#